data_AF-A0A961NK85-F1
#
_entry.id   AF-A0A961NK85-F1
#
_cell.length_a   1.000
_cell.length_b   1.000
_cell.length_c   1.000
_cell.angle_alpha   90.00
_cell.angle_beta   90.00
_cell.angle_gamma   90.00
#
_symmetry.space_group_name_H-M   'P 1'
#
loop_
_entity.id
_entity.type
_entity.pdbx_description
1 polymer ?
#
loop_
_entity_poly.entity_id
_entity_poly.type
_entity_poly.pdbx_seq_one_letter_code
_entity_poly.pdbx_strand_id
1 'polypeptide(L)'
;ISVSAAASAAARAIENGTLTTRSDATAALESYITLESAVRNYYDTIEAKSGVTTDYEILKQTQAALTAAKAYLLQQSLNLPAEKVITLKREITPIELSFQEYGTIDRTDEIIDYNQLIGDEIFMIPRGRTVRLVA
;
A
#
# COMPACT_ATOMS: atom_id res chain seq x y z
N ILE A 1 -1.41 6.22 -26.99
CA ILE A 1 -1.23 5.21 -25.93
C ILE A 1 -2.61 4.87 -25.43
N SER A 2 -3.11 3.65 -25.69
CA SER A 2 -4.44 3.24 -25.26
C SER A 2 -4.52 3.21 -23.73
N VAL A 3 -5.69 3.49 -23.16
CA VAL A 3 -5.92 3.46 -21.70
C VAL A 3 -5.53 2.09 -21.12
N SER A 4 -5.71 1.01 -21.89
CA SER A 4 -5.22 -0.34 -21.61
C SER A 4 -3.71 -0.45 -21.46
N ALA A 5 -2.94 0.19 -22.32
CA ALA A 5 -1.48 0.18 -22.26
C ALA A 5 -0.97 0.97 -21.05
N ALA A 6 -1.62 2.11 -20.74
CA ALA A 6 -1.33 2.88 -19.54
C ALA A 6 -1.69 2.13 -18.25
N ALA A 7 -2.84 1.45 -18.21
CA ALA A 7 -3.26 0.63 -17.08
C ALA A 7 -2.36 -0.60 -16.90
N SER A 8 -1.96 -1.25 -17.99
CA SER A 8 -1.02 -2.38 -17.94
C SER A 8 0.37 -1.94 -17.46
N ALA A 9 0.84 -0.76 -17.87
CA ALA A 9 2.10 -0.20 -17.38
C ALA A 9 2.03 0.17 -15.90
N ALA A 10 0.92 0.78 -15.45
CA ALA A 10 0.69 1.07 -14.04
C ALA A 10 0.61 -0.20 -13.18
N ALA A 11 -0.09 -1.24 -13.65
CA ALA A 11 -0.16 -2.53 -12.96
C ALA A 11 1.22 -3.19 -12.81
N ARG A 12 2.06 -3.14 -13.86
CA ARG A 12 3.44 -3.65 -13.81
C ARG A 12 4.36 -2.81 -12.92
N ALA A 13 4.13 -1.51 -12.82
CA ALA A 13 4.87 -0.66 -11.89
C ALA A 13 4.56 -1.01 -10.43
N ILE A 14 3.30 -1.36 -10.13
CA ILE A 14 2.88 -1.83 -8.81
C ILE A 14 3.52 -3.19 -8.47
N GLU A 15 3.64 -4.10 -9.45
CA GLU A 15 4.32 -5.39 -9.27
C GLU A 15 5.79 -5.24 -8.86
N ASN A 16 6.46 -4.18 -9.32
CA ASN A 16 7.86 -3.88 -8.98
C ASN A 16 8.03 -3.00 -7.73
N GLY A 17 6.93 -2.55 -7.12
CA GLY A 17 6.98 -1.75 -5.89
C GLY A 17 7.32 -2.62 -4.68
N THR A 18 8.27 -2.17 -3.85
CA THR A 18 8.49 -2.76 -2.52
C THR A 18 7.35 -2.37 -1.59
N LEU A 19 6.57 -3.35 -1.15
CA LEU A 19 5.56 -3.20 -0.11
C LEU A 19 6.20 -3.57 1.23
N THR A 20 6.08 -2.69 2.21
CA THR A 20 6.70 -2.88 3.52
C THR A 20 5.72 -3.43 4.56
N THR A 21 4.43 -3.13 4.45
CA THR A 21 3.42 -3.58 5.41
C THR A 21 2.08 -3.96 4.81
N ARG A 22 1.23 -4.64 5.59
CA ARG A 22 -0.15 -4.93 5.19
C ARG A 22 -0.96 -3.68 4.87
N SER A 23 -0.71 -2.58 5.58
CA SER A 23 -1.36 -1.28 5.34
C SER A 23 -1.01 -0.74 3.95
N ASP A 24 0.27 -0.77 3.60
CA ASP A 24 0.74 -0.37 2.27
C ASP A 24 0.13 -1.25 1.18
N ALA A 25 0.05 -2.56 1.42
CA ALA A 25 -0.58 -3.50 0.49
C ALA A 25 -2.08 -3.23 0.32
N THR A 26 -2.80 -2.87 1.40
CA THR A 26 -4.21 -2.49 1.29
C THR A 26 -4.41 -1.19 0.51
N ALA A 27 -3.58 -0.17 0.75
CA ALA A 27 -3.64 1.09 0.00
C ALA A 27 -3.31 0.89 -1.49
N ALA A 28 -2.34 0.02 -1.80
CA ALA A 28 -2.03 -0.38 -3.17
C ALA A 28 -3.19 -1.13 -3.82
N LEU A 29 -3.87 -2.02 -3.08
CA LEU A 29 -5.06 -2.73 -3.56
C LEU A 29 -6.24 -1.79 -3.82
N GLU A 30 -6.48 -0.78 -2.98
CA GLU A 30 -7.55 0.21 -3.20
C GLU A 30 -7.28 1.09 -4.43
N SER A 31 -6.02 1.52 -4.60
CA SER A 31 -5.58 2.25 -5.79
C SER A 31 -5.77 1.41 -7.05
N TYR A 32 -5.45 0.11 -6.96
CA TYR A 32 -5.66 -0.85 -8.03
C TYR A 32 -7.15 -1.05 -8.37
N ILE A 33 -8.04 -1.17 -7.37
CA ILE A 33 -9.49 -1.31 -7.60
C ILE A 33 -10.03 -0.07 -8.34
N THR A 34 -9.56 1.12 -7.94
CA THR A 34 -9.93 2.38 -8.59
C THR A 34 -9.50 2.41 -10.06
N LEU A 35 -8.27 1.96 -10.34
CA LEU A 35 -7.75 1.84 -11.71
C LEU A 35 -8.57 0.83 -12.54
N GLU A 36 -8.88 -0.34 -11.98
CA GLU A 36 -9.72 -1.34 -12.65
C GLU A 36 -11.11 -0.79 -13.00
N SER A 37 -11.76 -0.10 -12.06
CA SER A 37 -13.05 0.56 -12.30
C SER A 37 -12.96 1.64 -13.37
N ALA A 38 -11.89 2.45 -13.38
CA ALA A 38 -11.68 3.48 -14.40
C ALA A 38 -11.52 2.87 -15.81
N VAL A 39 -10.78 1.77 -15.92
CA VAL A 39 -10.60 1.04 -17.19
C VAL A 39 -11.94 0.48 -17.68
N ARG A 40 -12.73 -0.17 -16.80
CA ARG A 40 -14.06 -0.67 -17.17
C ARG A 40 -14.99 0.44 -17.65
N ASN A 41 -15.09 1.54 -16.89
CA ASN A 41 -15.92 2.68 -17.27
C ASN A 41 -15.50 3.30 -18.61
N TYR A 42 -14.19 3.35 -18.89
CA TYR A 42 -13.69 3.81 -20.18
C TYR A 42 -14.17 2.91 -21.33
N TYR A 43 -14.14 1.59 -21.14
CA TYR A 43 -14.64 0.66 -22.16
C TYR A 43 -16.16 0.72 -22.33
N ASP A 44 -16.92 0.76 -21.24
CA ASP A 44 -18.39 0.89 -21.29
C ASP A 44 -18.81 2.16 -22.05
N THR A 45 -18.08 3.27 -21.86
CA THR A 45 -18.37 4.53 -22.57
C THR A 45 -17.96 4.51 -24.05
N ILE A 46 -16.87 3.80 -24.41
CA ILE A 46 -16.46 3.59 -25.81
C ILE A 46 -17.49 2.73 -26.53
N GLU A 47 -17.93 1.63 -25.92
CA GLU A 47 -18.93 0.73 -26.51
C GLU A 47 -20.27 1.43 -26.70
N ALA A 48 -20.71 2.22 -25.70
CA ALA A 48 -21.95 2.99 -25.78
C ALA A 48 -21.92 4.13 -26.82
N LYS A 49 -20.75 4.75 -27.08
CA LYS A 49 -20.63 5.90 -28.00
C LYS A 49 -20.30 5.52 -29.44
N SER A 50 -19.53 4.46 -29.65
CA SER A 50 -18.89 4.22 -30.95
C SER A 50 -19.57 3.14 -31.76
N GLY A 51 -20.32 2.21 -31.13
CA GLY A 51 -20.78 0.98 -31.78
C GLY A 51 -19.64 0.09 -32.30
N VAL A 52 -18.38 0.46 -32.01
CA VAL A 52 -17.16 -0.26 -32.35
C VAL A 52 -16.93 -1.27 -31.24
N THR A 53 -16.89 -2.55 -31.62
CA THR A 53 -16.48 -3.61 -30.72
C THR A 53 -15.04 -3.35 -30.30
N THR A 54 -14.84 -3.05 -29.03
CA THR A 54 -13.51 -2.93 -28.42
C THR A 54 -12.65 -4.11 -28.84
N ASP A 55 -11.40 -3.86 -29.22
CA ASP A 55 -10.45 -4.90 -29.60
C ASP A 55 -10.25 -5.89 -28.43
N TYR A 56 -10.90 -7.05 -28.54
CA TYR A 56 -11.07 -8.01 -27.45
C TYR A 56 -9.73 -8.50 -26.91
N GLU A 57 -8.70 -8.57 -27.76
CA GLU A 57 -7.36 -8.98 -27.36
C GLU A 57 -6.68 -7.94 -26.45
N ILE A 58 -6.90 -6.64 -26.70
CA ILE A 58 -6.36 -5.58 -25.84
C ILE A 58 -7.05 -5.60 -24.48
N LEU A 59 -8.37 -5.80 -24.44
CA LEU A 59 -9.15 -5.96 -23.21
C LEU A 59 -8.64 -7.15 -22.40
N LYS A 60 -8.53 -8.32 -23.03
CA LYS A 60 -8.05 -9.56 -22.43
C LYS A 60 -6.63 -9.42 -21.86
N GLN A 61 -5.71 -8.81 -22.60
CA GLN A 61 -4.34 -8.55 -22.14
C GLN A 61 -4.32 -7.62 -20.92
N THR A 62 -5.14 -6.56 -20.94
CA THR A 62 -5.27 -5.63 -19.82
C THR A 62 -5.81 -6.34 -18.58
N GLN A 63 -6.84 -7.16 -18.74
CA GLN A 63 -7.48 -7.90 -17.65
C GLN A 63 -6.56 -8.98 -17.07
N ALA A 64 -5.75 -9.63 -17.90
CA ALA A 64 -4.72 -10.56 -17.47
C ALA A 64 -3.61 -9.86 -16.65
N ALA A 65 -3.11 -8.71 -17.13
CA ALA A 65 -2.10 -7.92 -16.42
C ALA A 65 -2.62 -7.39 -15.06
N LEU A 66 -3.87 -6.94 -15.06
CA LEU A 66 -4.59 -6.52 -13.87
C LEU A 66 -4.70 -7.70 -12.87
N THR A 67 -5.21 -8.84 -13.31
CA THR A 67 -5.36 -10.03 -12.45
C THR A 67 -4.04 -10.49 -11.85
N ALA A 68 -2.96 -10.48 -12.64
CA ALA A 68 -1.61 -10.81 -12.16
C ALA A 68 -1.13 -9.84 -11.07
N ALA A 69 -1.29 -8.53 -11.28
CA ALA A 69 -0.93 -7.52 -10.28
C ALA A 69 -1.75 -7.69 -8.99
N LYS A 70 -3.05 -7.98 -9.08
CA LYS A 70 -3.89 -8.25 -7.91
C LYS A 70 -3.44 -9.49 -7.15
N ALA A 71 -3.12 -10.58 -7.86
CA ALA A 71 -2.64 -11.81 -7.24
C ALA A 71 -1.28 -11.59 -6.54
N TYR A 72 -0.39 -10.81 -7.16
CA TYR A 72 0.89 -10.43 -6.57
C TYR A 72 0.72 -9.58 -5.31
N LEU A 73 -0.11 -8.52 -5.36
CA LEU A 73 -0.43 -7.69 -4.20
C LEU A 73 -1.03 -8.52 -3.06
N LEU A 74 -1.94 -9.44 -3.38
CA LEU A 74 -2.55 -10.34 -2.39
C LEU A 74 -1.49 -11.23 -1.75
N GLN A 75 -0.62 -11.85 -2.55
CA GLN A 75 0.44 -12.74 -2.05
C GLN A 75 1.46 -11.99 -1.20
N GLN A 76 1.85 -10.79 -1.62
CA GLN A 76 2.66 -9.87 -0.82
C GLN A 76 1.97 -9.57 0.51
N SER A 77 0.70 -9.12 0.48
CA SER A 77 -0.05 -8.74 1.69
C SER A 77 -0.10 -9.83 2.75
N LEU A 78 -0.19 -11.11 2.35
CA LEU A 78 -0.23 -12.24 3.28
C LEU A 78 1.09 -12.41 4.06
N ASN A 79 2.22 -12.07 3.42
CA ASN A 79 3.55 -12.21 4.00
C ASN A 79 4.03 -10.97 4.76
N LEU A 80 3.30 -9.86 4.67
CA LEU A 80 3.69 -8.62 5.33
C LEU A 80 3.25 -8.64 6.81
N PRO A 81 4.07 -8.07 7.71
CA PRO A 81 3.71 -7.98 9.12
C PRO A 81 2.49 -7.07 9.32
N ALA A 82 1.69 -7.40 10.33
CA ALA A 82 0.55 -6.57 10.70
C ALA A 82 1.06 -5.33 11.44
N GLU A 83 0.46 -4.16 11.20
CA GLU A 83 0.79 -2.97 11.97
C GLU A 83 -0.18 -2.79 13.13
N LYS A 84 0.36 -2.39 14.28
CA LYS A 84 -0.39 -1.83 15.40
C LYS A 84 -0.21 -0.32 15.39
N VAL A 85 -1.31 0.42 15.27
CA VAL A 85 -1.31 1.89 15.34
C VAL A 85 -1.80 2.30 16.71
N ILE A 86 -1.00 3.10 17.42
CA ILE A 86 -1.35 3.63 18.74
C ILE A 86 -1.22 5.15 18.76
N THR A 87 -2.15 5.83 19.44
CA THR A 87 -2.01 7.25 19.77
C THR A 87 -1.50 7.36 21.20
N LEU A 88 -0.36 8.03 21.37
CA LEU A 88 0.29 8.15 22.66
C LEU A 88 -0.53 9.00 23.62
N LYS A 89 -0.85 8.44 24.79
CA LYS A 89 -1.61 9.13 25.85
C LYS A 89 -0.74 10.03 26.73
N ARG A 90 0.58 9.82 26.69
CA ARG A 90 1.60 10.56 27.41
C ARG A 90 2.87 10.66 26.56
N GLU A 91 3.77 11.55 26.95
CA GLU A 91 5.12 11.56 26.42
C GLU A 91 5.84 10.26 26.83
N ILE A 92 6.60 9.70 25.90
CA ILE A 92 7.32 8.44 26.09
C ILE A 92 8.59 8.47 25.25
N THR A 93 9.65 7.85 25.73
CA THR A 93 10.87 7.67 24.93
C THR A 93 10.71 6.50 23.95
N PRO A 94 11.36 6.50 22.78
CA PRO A 94 11.33 5.35 21.88
C PRO A 94 11.79 4.03 22.54
N ILE A 95 12.77 4.11 23.46
CA ILE A 95 13.25 2.97 24.25
C ILE A 95 12.15 2.41 25.15
N GLU A 96 11.48 3.30 25.89
CA GLU A 96 10.40 2.90 26.80
C GLU A 96 9.21 2.33 26.00
N LEU A 97 8.92 2.89 24.82
CA LEU A 97 7.91 2.37 23.92
C LEU A 97 8.28 0.97 23.40
N SER A 98 9.54 0.78 22.98
CA SER A 98 10.07 -0.52 22.56
C SER A 98 9.89 -1.58 23.65
N PHE A 99 10.26 -1.25 24.88
CA PHE A 99 10.13 -2.18 25.99
C PHE A 99 8.66 -2.49 26.34
N GLN A 100 7.77 -1.49 26.31
CA GLN A 100 6.34 -1.69 26.60
C GLN A 100 5.63 -2.58 25.58
N GLU A 101 5.98 -2.43 24.30
CA GLU A 101 5.26 -3.07 23.20
C GLU A 101 5.89 -4.40 22.79
N TYR A 102 7.21 -4.54 22.89
CA TYR A 102 7.95 -5.73 22.48
C TYR A 102 8.65 -6.49 23.63
N GLY A 103 8.70 -5.93 24.84
CA GLY A 103 9.44 -6.52 25.96
C GLY A 103 10.96 -6.46 25.82
N THR A 104 11.48 -5.80 24.77
CA THR A 104 12.91 -5.58 24.52
C THR A 104 13.16 -4.16 24.06
N ILE A 105 14.38 -3.66 24.27
CA ILE A 105 14.84 -2.37 23.74
C ILE A 105 15.47 -2.49 22.34
N ASP A 106 15.72 -3.70 21.85
CA ASP A 106 16.41 -3.94 20.58
C ASP A 106 15.62 -3.42 19.36
N ARG A 107 14.32 -3.19 19.54
CA ARG A 107 13.40 -2.65 18.51
C ARG A 107 13.33 -1.12 18.50
N THR A 108 14.14 -0.44 19.31
CA THR A 108 14.12 1.03 19.41
C THR A 108 14.46 1.69 18.09
N ASP A 109 15.53 1.23 17.43
CA ASP A 109 15.97 1.79 16.14
C ASP A 109 14.91 1.56 15.07
N GLU A 110 14.25 0.39 15.07
CA GLU A 110 13.12 0.10 14.20
C GLU A 110 11.97 1.08 14.42
N ILE A 111 11.61 1.40 15.67
CA ILE A 111 10.57 2.39 15.97
C ILE A 111 10.95 3.77 15.44
N ILE A 112 12.19 4.19 15.63
CA ILE A 112 12.70 5.50 15.18
C ILE A 112 12.61 5.60 13.66
N ASP A 113 13.18 4.64 12.95
CA ASP A 113 13.25 4.62 11.49
C ASP A 113 11.86 4.52 10.88
N TYR A 114 11.04 3.60 11.41
CA TYR A 114 9.72 3.30 10.86
C TYR A 114 8.72 4.45 11.05
N ASN A 115 8.88 5.25 12.11
CA ASN A 115 8.03 6.41 12.38
C ASN A 115 8.67 7.74 11.95
N GLN A 116 9.85 7.71 11.32
CA GLN A 116 10.61 8.88 10.89
C GLN A 116 10.79 9.90 12.02
N LEU A 117 11.10 9.42 13.23
CA LEU A 117 11.30 10.30 14.38
C LEU A 117 12.57 11.11 14.18
N ILE A 118 12.48 12.44 14.27
CA ILE A 118 13.60 13.34 14.02
C ILE A 118 13.76 14.37 15.15
N GLY A 119 14.99 14.87 15.32
CA GLY A 119 15.30 15.87 16.34
C GLY A 119 14.94 15.39 17.74
N ASP A 120 14.11 16.15 18.45
CA ASP A 120 13.71 15.86 19.83
C ASP A 120 12.85 14.58 19.92
N GLU A 121 12.17 14.17 18.85
CA GLU A 121 11.34 12.96 18.84
C GLU A 121 12.15 11.66 18.98
N ILE A 122 13.45 11.70 18.67
CA ILE A 122 14.38 10.58 18.90
C ILE A 122 14.55 10.31 20.39
N PHE A 123 14.42 11.35 21.23
CA PHE A 123 14.54 11.23 22.68
C PHE A 123 13.18 11.10 23.34
N MET A 124 12.20 11.89 22.89
CA MET A 124 10.88 11.98 23.50
C MET A 124 9.79 12.14 22.44
N ILE A 125 8.94 11.13 22.31
CA ILE A 125 7.79 11.20 21.42
C ILE A 125 6.67 11.97 22.14
N PRO A 126 6.16 13.07 21.56
CA PRO A 126 5.17 13.90 22.21
C PRO A 126 3.83 13.18 22.39
N ARG A 127 3.11 13.52 23.46
CA ARG A 127 1.72 13.08 23.67
C ARG A 127 0.87 13.46 22.45
N GLY A 128 -0.04 12.56 22.06
CA GLY A 128 -0.96 12.77 20.94
C GLY A 128 -0.36 12.41 19.58
N ARG A 129 0.94 12.10 19.51
CA ARG A 129 1.54 11.52 18.31
C ARG A 129 0.97 10.12 18.06
N THR A 130 0.68 9.82 16.80
CA THR A 130 0.32 8.49 16.35
C THR A 130 1.59 7.76 15.92
N VAL A 131 1.84 6.61 16.54
CA VAL A 131 3.01 5.76 16.30
C VAL A 131 2.53 4.43 15.74
N ARG A 132 3.25 3.92 14.74
CA ARG A 132 3.03 2.63 14.09
C ARG A 132 4.09 1.65 14.56
N LEU A 133 3.65 0.43 14.85
CA LEU A 133 4.45 -0.64 15.41
C LEU A 133 4.26 -1.90 14.56
N VAL A 134 5.35 -2.57 14.21
CA VAL A 134 5.34 -3.81 13.43
C VAL A 134 5.08 -4.97 14.38
N ALA A 135 3.91 -5.61 14.27
CA ALA A 135 3.50 -6.73 15.12
C ALA A 135 4.16 -8.06 14.72
#